data_AF-A0A2H0VD11-F1
#
_entry.id   AF-A0A2H0VD11-F1
#
_cell.length_a   1.000
_cell.length_b   1.000
_cell.length_c   1.000
_cell.angle_alpha   90.00
_cell.angle_beta   90.00
_cell.angle_gamma   90.00
#
_symmetry.space_group_name_H-M   'P 1'
#
loop_
_entity.id
_entity.type
_entity.pdbx_description
1 polymer ?
#
loop_
_entity_poly.entity_id
_entity_poly.type
_entity_poly.pdbx_seq_one_letter_code
_entity_poly.pdbx_strand_id
1 'polypeptide(L)' 'MVKAKQGLKFLGVWIFPKGRKLNKRIRNRARTLLNYKNISSYGGLVKRHSKQKMIKEHNWIILEKLNNES' A
#
# COMPACT_ATOMS: atom_id res chain seq x y z
N MET A 1 -8.87 10.45 -23.78
CA MET A 1 -8.47 9.16 -23.15
C MET A 1 -9.57 8.68 -22.21
N VAL A 2 -10.25 7.58 -22.50
CA VAL A 2 -11.34 7.06 -21.66
C VAL A 2 -10.76 6.41 -20.39
N LYS A 3 -11.18 6.89 -19.21
CA LYS A 3 -10.80 6.26 -17.92
C LYS A 3 -11.69 5.04 -17.70
N ALA A 4 -11.10 3.86 -17.55
CA ALA A 4 -11.82 2.66 -17.18
C ALA A 4 -12.55 2.87 -15.83
N LYS A 5 -13.88 2.86 -15.86
CA LYS A 5 -14.74 3.03 -14.66
C LYS A 5 -14.70 1.78 -13.77
N GLN A 6 -14.46 0.62 -14.37
CA GLN A 6 -14.40 -0.68 -13.71
C GLN A 6 -13.03 -1.32 -13.92
N GLY A 7 -12.57 -2.07 -12.92
CA GLY A 7 -11.31 -2.82 -12.97
C GLY A 7 -11.48 -4.18 -12.31
N LEU A 8 -10.58 -5.12 -12.59
CA LEU A 8 -10.63 -6.45 -11.99
C LEU A 8 -10.09 -6.38 -10.56
N LYS A 9 -10.85 -6.88 -9.58
CA LYS A 9 -10.37 -7.03 -8.21
C LYS A 9 -9.72 -8.41 -8.06
N PHE A 10 -8.43 -8.44 -7.78
CA PHE A 10 -7.68 -9.69 -7.61
C PHE A 10 -6.66 -9.56 -6.48
N LEU A 11 -6.65 -10.52 -5.55
CA LEU A 11 -5.72 -10.59 -4.40
C LEU A 11 -5.52 -9.26 -3.66
N GLY A 12 -6.60 -8.49 -3.50
CA GLY A 12 -6.55 -7.22 -2.77
C GLY A 12 -5.97 -6.03 -3.56
N VAL A 13 -5.85 -6.16 -4.87
CA VAL A 13 -5.45 -5.11 -5.81
C VAL A 13 -6.55 -4.93 -6.85
N TRP A 14 -6.77 -3.69 -7.28
CA TRP A 14 -7.57 -3.39 -8.46
C TRP A 14 -6.66 -3.28 -9.67
N ILE A 15 -6.94 -4.07 -10.70
CA ILE A 15 -6.19 -4.15 -11.94
C ILE A 15 -6.97 -3.40 -13.02
N PHE A 16 -6.29 -2.50 -13.71
CA PHE A 16 -6.76 -1.77 -14.87
C PHE A 16 -5.78 -2.00 -16.03
N PRO A 17 -6.20 -1.77 -17.30
CA PRO A 17 -5.30 -1.93 -18.43
C PRO A 17 -3.99 -1.14 -18.32
N LYS A 18 -4.03 0.04 -17.68
CA LYS A 18 -2.87 0.94 -17.54
C LYS A 18 -2.18 0.87 -16.18
N GLY A 19 -2.53 -0.08 -15.32
CA GLY A 19 -1.86 -0.21 -14.03
C GLY A 19 -2.70 -0.85 -12.96
N ARG A 20 -2.19 -0.82 -11.73
CA ARG A 20 -2.78 -1.50 -10.58
C ARG A 20 -2.81 -0.55 -9.39
N LYS A 21 -3.83 -0.67 -8.54
CA LYS A 21 -3.91 0.09 -7.28
C LYS A 21 -4.27 -0.84 -6.13
N LEU A 22 -3.63 -0.64 -4.98
CA LEU A 22 -3.98 -1.35 -3.77
C LEU A 22 -5.45 -1.08 -3.39
N ASN A 23 -6.18 -2.12 -2.97
CA ASN A 23 -7.53 -1.95 -2.43
C ASN A 23 -7.49 -1.26 -1.05
N LYS A 24 -8.56 -0.53 -0.71
CA LYS A 24 -8.72 0.19 0.57
C LYS A 24 -8.54 -0.73 1.78
N ARG A 25 -9.08 -1.95 1.74
CA ARG A 25 -8.95 -2.94 2.82
C ARG A 25 -7.50 -3.33 3.10
N ILE A 26 -6.75 -3.69 2.05
CA ILE A 26 -5.34 -4.08 2.19
C ILE A 26 -4.49 -2.88 2.62
N ARG A 27 -4.81 -1.69 2.11
CA ARG A 27 -4.14 -0.46 2.55
C ARG A 27 -4.34 -0.21 4.04
N ASN A 28 -5.57 -0.36 4.54
CA ASN A 28 -5.82 -0.22 5.96
C ASN A 28 -5.06 -1.29 6.76
N ARG A 29 -5.05 -2.54 6.28
CA ARG A 29 -4.30 -3.63 6.90
C ARG A 29 -2.80 -3.34 6.99
N ALA A 30 -2.20 -2.85 5.91
CA ALA A 30 -0.79 -2.48 5.85
C ALA A 30 -0.44 -1.30 6.79
N ARG A 31 -1.43 -0.50 7.18
CA ARG A 31 -1.27 0.56 8.18
C ARG A 31 -1.46 0.04 9.61
N THR A 32 -2.51 -0.74 9.85
CA THR A 32 -2.91 -1.17 11.20
C THR A 32 -2.08 -2.33 11.73
N LEU A 33 -1.62 -3.23 10.86
CA LEU A 33 -0.87 -4.42 11.25
C LEU A 33 0.64 -4.27 11.01
N LEU A 34 1.11 -3.06 10.72
CA LEU A 34 2.53 -2.79 10.52
C LEU A 34 3.27 -2.99 11.85
N ASN A 35 4.28 -3.85 11.82
CA ASN A 35 5.21 -4.10 12.92
C ASN A 35 6.59 -4.45 12.34
N TYR A 36 7.63 -4.44 13.17
CA TYR A 36 9.02 -4.66 12.74
C TYR A 36 9.20 -5.91 11.87
N LYS A 37 8.54 -7.00 12.23
CA LYS A 37 8.65 -8.30 11.53
C LYS A 37 8.11 -8.24 10.10
N ASN A 38 7.23 -7.30 9.78
CA ASN A 38 6.55 -7.24 8.48
C ASN A 38 6.73 -5.93 7.71
N ILE A 39 7.59 -5.02 8.17
CA ILE A 39 7.90 -3.74 7.49
C ILE A 39 8.33 -3.98 6.04
N SER A 40 9.25 -4.92 5.79
CA SER A 40 9.74 -5.19 4.43
C SER A 40 8.61 -5.67 3.49
N SER A 41 7.75 -6.57 3.98
CA SER A 41 6.63 -7.11 3.21
C SER A 41 5.60 -6.03 2.86
N TYR A 42 5.12 -5.27 3.85
CA TYR A 42 4.16 -4.20 3.59
C TYR A 42 4.76 -3.03 2.82
N GLY A 43 6.03 -2.70 3.06
CA GLY A 43 6.76 -1.69 2.31
C GLY A 43 6.85 -2.02 0.82
N GLY A 44 7.21 -3.26 0.47
CA GLY A 44 7.23 -3.73 -0.91
C GLY A 44 5.84 -3.68 -1.57
N LEU A 45 4.81 -4.12 -0.85
CA LEU A 45 3.42 -4.10 -1.31
C LEU A 45 2.93 -2.68 -1.62
N VAL A 46 3.17 -1.73 -0.72
CA VAL A 46 2.78 -0.33 -0.89
C VAL A 46 3.56 0.32 -2.02
N LYS A 47 4.89 0.10 -2.08
CA LYS A 47 5.78 0.63 -3.13
C LYS A 47 5.35 0.19 -4.53
N ARG A 48 4.95 -1.07 -4.71
CA ARG A 48 4.60 -1.63 -6.03
C ARG A 48 3.23 -1.21 -6.55
N HIS A 49 2.28 -0.89 -5.67
CA HIS A 49 0.86 -0.75 -6.03
C HIS A 49 0.20 0.56 -5.56
N SER A 50 0.99 1.53 -5.11
CA SER A 50 0.47 2.82 -4.64
C SER A 50 1.15 3.99 -5.36
N LYS A 51 0.52 5.16 -5.28
CA LYS A 51 1.07 6.41 -5.78
C LYS A 51 2.13 6.96 -4.81
N GLN A 52 3.00 7.83 -5.30
CA GLN A 52 4.08 8.45 -4.51
C GLN A 52 3.61 9.05 -3.18
N LYS A 53 2.46 9.73 -3.16
CA LYS A 53 1.88 10.29 -1.92
C LYS A 53 1.67 9.22 -0.84
N MET A 54 1.07 8.09 -1.21
CA MET A 54 0.79 6.98 -0.29
C MET A 54 2.07 6.29 0.18
N ILE A 55 3.09 6.20 -0.69
CA ILE A 55 4.39 5.63 -0.33
C ILE A 55 5.05 6.51 0.73
N LYS A 56 5.05 7.83 0.54
CA LYS A 56 5.57 8.78 1.55
C LYS A 56 4.83 8.67 2.88
N GLU A 57 3.50 8.66 2.86
CA GLU A 57 2.68 8.47 4.08
C GLU A 57 3.04 7.14 4.78
N HIS A 58 3.21 6.06 4.04
CA HIS A 58 3.59 4.77 4.62
C HIS A 58 4.98 4.78 5.23
N ASN A 59 5.95 5.45 4.59
CA ASN A 59 7.30 5.58 5.13
C ASN A 59 7.33 6.38 6.45
N TRP A 60 6.49 7.41 6.59
CA TRP A 60 6.35 8.12 7.87
C TRP A 60 5.85 7.20 8.98
N ILE A 61 4.86 6.37 8.69
CA ILE A 61 4.34 5.39 9.66
C ILE A 61 5.41 4.36 10.03
N ILE A 62 6.23 3.93 9.07
CA ILE A 62 7.38 3.06 9.35
C ILE A 62 8.34 3.75 10.32
N LEU A 63 8.77 4.99 10.04
CA LEU A 63 9.68 5.74 10.91
C LEU A 63 9.13 5.91 12.33
N GLU A 64 7.85 6.25 12.45
CA GLU A 64 7.17 6.36 13.76
C GLU A 64 7.20 5.02 14.53
N LYS A 65 6.99 3.89 13.84
CA LYS A 65 7.09 2.56 14.46
C LYS A 65 8.50 2.19 14.87
N LEU A 66 9.51 2.54 14.07
CA LEU A 66 10.91 2.29 14.39
C LEU A 66 11.35 3.10 15.63
N ASN A 67 10.92 4.36 15.72
CA ASN A 67 11.30 5.26 16.83
C ASN A 67 10.62 4.91 18.16
N ASN A 68 9.39 4.39 18.15
CA ASN A 68 8.67 4.03 19.39
C ASN A 68 9.19 2.75 20.06
N GLU A 69 10.00 1.95 19.37
CA GLU A 69 10.62 0.73 19.93
C GLU A 69 12.09 0.93 20.33
N SER A 70 12.65 2.14 20.12
CA SER A 70 14.01 2.53 20.55
C SER A 70 13.98 3.27 21.88
#